data_AF-A0A1I6VIQ1-F1
#
_entry.id   AF-A0A1I6VIQ1-F1
#
_cell.length_a   1.000
_cell.length_b   1.000
_cell.length_c   1.000
_cell.angle_alpha   90.00
_cell.angle_beta   90.00
_cell.angle_gamma   90.00
#
_symmetry.space_group_name_H-M   'P 1'
#
loop_
_entity.id
_entity.type
_entity.pdbx_description
1 polymer ?
#
loop_
_entity_poly.entity_id
_entity_poly.type
_entity_poly.pdbx_seq_one_letter_code
_entity_poly.pdbx_strand_id
1 'polypeptide(L)'
;MQMFTTEVERIYRCTAIVVTGEDMYEFRLRSTEMGVVVHLLDEEKEEWSPLCIETFIDVSGSAFPDEESKERFRVECNSETGWILQMYGEDFGSEHQRPMTPGELRAFEFVNENIPDEIVIAPKQAIMWQ
;
A
#
# COMPACT_ATOMS: atom_id res chain seq x y z
N MET A 1 -37.44 9.19 20.05
CA MET A 1 -36.32 10.01 19.54
C MET A 1 -35.06 9.18 19.71
N GLN A 2 -34.69 8.45 18.66
CA GLN A 2 -33.52 7.58 18.66
C GLN A 2 -32.32 8.47 18.30
N MET A 3 -31.43 8.71 19.26
CA MET A 3 -30.15 9.37 18.98
C MET A 3 -29.27 8.33 18.28
N PHE A 4 -29.14 8.44 16.96
CA PHE A 4 -28.08 7.78 16.22
C PHE A 4 -26.80 8.58 16.48
N THR A 5 -25.96 8.09 17.38
CA THR A 5 -24.56 8.51 17.40
C THR A 5 -23.87 7.74 16.29
N THR A 6 -23.81 8.31 15.09
CA THR A 6 -22.82 7.87 14.09
C THR A 6 -21.46 8.18 14.68
N GLU A 7 -20.71 7.15 15.05
CA GLU A 7 -19.28 7.28 15.31
C GLU A 7 -18.67 7.90 14.06
N VAL A 8 -18.27 9.17 14.18
CA VAL A 8 -17.51 9.84 13.14
C VAL A 8 -16.15 9.16 13.15
N GLU A 9 -15.96 8.18 12.27
CA GLU A 9 -14.64 7.66 11.91
C GLU A 9 -13.73 8.86 11.68
N ARG A 10 -12.84 9.13 12.64
CA ARG A 10 -11.83 10.18 12.48
C ARG A 10 -10.79 9.61 11.53
N ILE A 11 -11.02 9.75 10.23
CA ILE A 11 -10.01 9.41 9.23
C ILE A 11 -8.90 10.46 9.35
N TYR A 12 -7.85 10.14 10.10
CA TYR A 12 -6.63 10.94 10.09
C TYR A 12 -5.94 10.73 8.74
N ARG A 13 -5.81 11.82 7.99
CA ARG A 13 -5.12 11.88 6.71
C ARG A 13 -3.87 12.73 6.89
N CYS A 14 -2.72 12.16 6.58
CA CYS A 14 -1.45 12.87 6.55
C CYS A 14 -0.82 12.69 5.16
N THR A 15 -0.03 13.68 4.74
CA THR A 15 0.82 13.57 3.56
C THR A 15 2.26 13.58 4.02
N ALA A 16 3.03 12.56 3.63
CA ALA A 16 4.47 12.52 3.80
C ALA A 16 5.15 12.88 2.47
N ILE A 17 6.23 13.67 2.54
CA ILE A 17 7.06 14.00 1.39
C ILE A 17 8.46 13.51 1.71
N VAL A 18 9.00 12.62 0.87
CA VAL A 18 10.36 12.09 0.99
C VAL A 18 11.18 12.63 -0.17
N VAL A 19 12.30 13.26 0.14
CA VAL A 19 13.25 13.75 -0.85
C VAL A 19 14.48 12.86 -0.84
N THR A 20 14.79 12.22 -1.96
CA THR A 20 15.97 11.36 -2.11
C THR A 20 16.84 11.84 -3.27
N GLY A 21 17.91 12.58 -2.97
CA GLY A 21 18.73 13.18 -4.02
C GLY A 21 17.96 14.26 -4.77
N GLU A 22 17.73 14.04 -6.07
CA GLU A 22 16.96 14.95 -6.94
C GLU A 22 15.47 14.57 -7.03
N ASP A 23 15.09 13.38 -6.54
CA ASP A 23 13.72 12.88 -6.60
C ASP A 23 12.91 13.28 -5.37
N MET A 24 11.60 13.50 -5.57
CA MET A 24 10.64 13.78 -4.51
C MET A 24 9.44 12.84 -4.65
N TYR A 25 9.13 12.11 -3.59
CA TYR A 25 7.99 11.19 -3.52
C TYR A 25 6.98 11.69 -2.50
N GLU A 26 5.71 11.73 -2.90
CA GLU A 26 4.61 12.11 -2.01
C GLU A 26 3.78 10.89 -1.66
N PHE A 27 3.45 10.73 -0.38
CA PHE A 27 2.67 9.62 0.12
C PHE A 27 1.46 10.11 0.90
N ARG A 28 0.31 9.48 0.70
CA ARG A 28 -0.87 9.67 1.52
C ARG A 28 -0.99 8.55 2.54
N LEU A 29 -1.03 8.93 3.81
CA LEU A 29 -1.23 8.03 4.93
C LEU A 29 -2.68 8.15 5.41
N ARG A 30 -3.33 7.00 5.60
CA ARG A 30 -4.69 6.91 6.13
C ARG A 30 -4.73 5.93 7.29
N SER A 31 -5.28 6.38 8.40
CA SER A 31 -5.66 5.46 9.46
C SER A 31 -6.94 4.72 9.09
N THR A 32 -6.97 3.42 9.30
CA THR A 32 -8.10 2.51 9.15
C THR A 32 -8.23 1.67 10.42
N GLU A 33 -9.34 0.95 10.57
CA GLU A 33 -9.51 -0.01 11.68
C GLU A 33 -8.42 -1.10 11.71
N MET A 34 -7.78 -1.35 10.56
CA MET A 34 -6.72 -2.34 10.38
C MET A 34 -5.30 -1.76 10.50
N GLY A 35 -5.15 -0.48 10.82
CA GLY A 35 -3.84 0.16 10.94
C GLY A 35 -3.67 1.33 9.99
N VAL A 36 -2.45 1.59 9.53
CA VAL A 36 -2.17 2.72 8.63
C VAL A 36 -1.87 2.20 7.25
N VAL A 37 -2.59 2.72 6.26
CA VAL A 37 -2.35 2.45 4.85
C VAL A 37 -1.56 3.61 4.25
N VAL A 38 -0.56 3.28 3.45
CA VAL A 38 0.34 4.24 2.80
C VAL A 38 0.18 4.09 1.29
N HIS A 39 -0.20 5.15 0.59
CA HIS A 39 -0.28 5.19 -0.87
C HIS A 39 0.74 6.17 -1.42
N LEU A 40 1.45 5.79 -2.48
CA LEU A 40 2.21 6.74 -3.29
C LEU A 40 1.24 7.60 -4.09
N LEU A 41 1.52 8.90 -4.19
CA LEU A 41 0.84 9.82 -5.07
C LEU A 41 1.70 10.09 -6.29
N ASP A 42 1.12 9.96 -7.48
CA ASP A 42 1.78 10.38 -8.71
C ASP A 42 1.61 11.89 -8.97
N GLU A 43 2.04 12.34 -10.15
CA GLU A 43 1.97 13.73 -10.57
C GLU A 43 0.53 14.26 -10.68
N GLU A 44 -0.43 13.38 -11.00
CA GLU A 44 -1.85 13.69 -11.12
C GLU A 44 -2.59 13.56 -9.77
N LYS A 45 -1.87 13.20 -8.70
CA LYS A 45 -2.40 12.90 -7.36
C LYS A 45 -3.28 11.67 -7.31
N GLU A 46 -3.14 10.77 -8.29
CA GLU A 46 -3.72 9.44 -8.21
C GLU A 46 -2.97 8.61 -7.19
N GLU A 47 -3.68 7.68 -6.57
CA GLU A 47 -3.17 6.90 -5.47
C GLU A 47 -2.77 5.51 -5.91
N TRP A 48 -1.56 5.12 -5.53
CA TRP A 48 -0.97 3.85 -5.87
C TRP A 48 -0.57 3.12 -4.59
N SER A 49 -1.05 1.90 -4.43
CA SER A 49 -0.81 1.04 -3.27
C SER A 49 0.44 0.20 -3.50
N PRO A 50 1.50 0.36 -2.69
CA PRO A 50 2.66 -0.51 -2.72
C PRO A 50 2.30 -1.92 -2.25
N LEU A 51 2.67 -2.94 -3.02
CA LEU A 51 2.41 -4.34 -2.70
C LEU A 51 3.69 -5.17 -2.90
N CYS A 52 4.02 -5.98 -1.90
CA CYS A 52 5.03 -7.02 -2.05
C CYS A 52 4.43 -8.19 -2.82
N ILE A 53 5.10 -8.61 -3.91
CA ILE A 53 4.60 -9.67 -4.81
C ILE A 53 4.37 -10.97 -4.03
N GLU A 54 5.33 -11.40 -3.22
CA GLU A 54 5.21 -12.66 -2.47
C GLU A 54 4.10 -12.59 -1.43
N THR A 55 3.99 -11.48 -0.70
CA THR A 55 2.87 -11.29 0.25
C THR A 55 1.53 -11.34 -0.47
N PHE A 56 1.41 -10.70 -1.64
CA PHE A 56 0.19 -10.72 -2.42
C PHE A 56 -0.19 -12.13 -2.90
N ILE A 57 0.79 -12.89 -3.40
CA ILE A 57 0.60 -14.29 -3.79
C ILE A 57 0.11 -15.14 -2.62
N ASP A 58 0.72 -14.95 -1.43
CA ASP A 58 0.39 -15.72 -0.23
C ASP A 58 -1.03 -15.43 0.27
N VAL A 59 -1.42 -14.15 0.36
CA VAL A 59 -2.76 -13.77 0.85
C VAL A 59 -3.86 -14.00 -0.19
N SER A 60 -3.51 -13.97 -1.49
CA SER A 60 -4.44 -14.16 -2.60
C SER A 60 -4.37 -15.57 -3.18
N GLY A 61 -4.03 -16.59 -2.36
CA GLY A 61 -3.78 -17.95 -2.84
C GLY A 61 -4.90 -18.55 -3.71
N SER A 62 -6.16 -18.14 -3.53
CA SER A 62 -7.27 -18.57 -4.40
C SER A 62 -7.18 -18.06 -5.84
N ALA A 63 -6.46 -16.97 -6.09
CA ALA A 63 -6.19 -16.44 -7.42
C ALA A 63 -5.07 -17.21 -8.16
N PHE A 64 -4.29 -18.02 -7.43
CA PHE A 64 -3.13 -18.74 -7.96
C PHE A 64 -3.29 -20.25 -7.75
N PRO A 65 -3.94 -20.97 -8.69
CA PRO A 65 -4.30 -22.37 -8.51
C PRO A 65 -3.10 -23.33 -8.41
N ASP A 66 -1.92 -22.92 -8.89
CA ASP A 66 -0.71 -23.74 -8.93
C ASP A 66 0.57 -22.89 -8.92
N GLU A 67 1.72 -23.51 -8.68
CA GLU A 67 3.03 -22.82 -8.68
C GLU A 67 3.39 -22.21 -10.04
N GLU A 68 2.89 -22.77 -11.15
CA GLU A 68 3.12 -22.21 -12.48
C GLU A 68 2.42 -20.84 -12.63
N SER A 69 1.20 -20.70 -12.13
CA SER A 69 0.46 -19.44 -12.14
C SER A 69 1.12 -18.36 -11.29
N LYS A 70 1.70 -18.73 -10.13
CA LYS A 70 2.49 -17.83 -9.30
C LYS A 70 3.73 -17.35 -10.04
N GLU A 71 4.45 -18.27 -10.70
CA GLU A 71 5.65 -17.93 -11.45
C GLU A 71 5.36 -17.03 -12.65
N ARG A 72 4.27 -17.30 -13.39
CA ARG A 72 3.81 -16.41 -14.46
C ARG A 72 3.54 -15.01 -13.94
N PHE A 73 2.86 -14.89 -12.81
CA PHE A 73 2.58 -13.57 -12.21
C PHE A 73 3.86 -12.83 -11.79
N ARG A 74 4.85 -13.51 -11.19
CA ARG A 74 6.15 -12.90 -10.86
C ARG A 74 6.84 -12.34 -12.11
N VAL A 75 6.84 -13.11 -13.20
CA VAL A 75 7.43 -12.70 -14.48
C VAL A 75 6.65 -11.52 -15.09
N GLU A 76 5.33 -11.56 -15.08
CA GLU A 76 4.46 -10.48 -15.60
C GLU A 76 4.62 -9.18 -14.81
N CYS A 77 4.82 -9.25 -13.49
CA CYS A 77 5.11 -8.09 -12.66
C CYS A 77 6.39 -7.36 -13.06
N ASN A 78 7.36 -8.08 -13.65
CA ASN A 78 8.63 -7.56 -14.13
C ASN A 78 9.31 -6.58 -13.14
N SER A 79 9.32 -6.97 -11.86
CA SER A 79 9.81 -6.13 -10.77
C SER A 79 11.19 -6.59 -10.31
N GLU A 80 12.17 -5.70 -10.42
CA GLU A 80 13.53 -5.93 -9.87
C GLU A 80 13.56 -5.82 -8.34
N THR A 81 12.59 -5.12 -7.75
CA THR A 81 12.53 -4.88 -6.31
C THR A 81 11.71 -5.93 -5.56
N GLY A 82 10.93 -6.74 -6.28
CA GLY A 82 9.91 -7.63 -5.67
C GLY A 82 8.65 -6.89 -5.23
N TRP A 83 8.53 -5.61 -5.56
CA TRP A 83 7.39 -4.75 -5.23
C TRP A 83 6.75 -4.14 -6.47
N ILE A 84 5.45 -3.94 -6.40
CA ILE A 84 4.61 -3.33 -7.44
C ILE A 84 3.77 -2.22 -6.83
N LEU A 85 3.28 -1.34 -7.68
CA LEU A 85 2.24 -0.35 -7.38
C LEU A 85 0.96 -0.77 -8.10
N GLN A 86 -0.13 -0.83 -7.34
CA GLN A 86 -1.48 -1.07 -7.85
C GLN A 86 -2.32 0.19 -7.65
N MET A 87 -2.98 0.68 -8.69
CA MET A 87 -3.87 1.84 -8.61
C MET A 87 -4.99 1.58 -7.60
N TYR A 88 -5.19 2.51 -6.66
CA TYR A 88 -6.11 2.34 -5.55
C TYR A 88 -7.56 2.42 -6.03
N GLY A 89 -8.36 1.41 -5.66
CA GLY A 89 -9.79 1.33 -6.01
C GLY A 89 -10.07 0.65 -7.34
N GLU A 90 -9.03 0.32 -8.11
CA GLU A 90 -9.15 -0.42 -9.37
C GLU A 90 -8.91 -1.92 -9.17
N ASP A 91 -9.52 -2.71 -10.04
CA ASP A 91 -9.31 -4.16 -10.06
C ASP A 91 -7.87 -4.51 -10.47
N PHE A 92 -7.42 -5.69 -10.04
CA PHE A 92 -6.10 -6.21 -10.40
C PHE A 92 -6.02 -6.45 -11.92
N GLY A 93 -5.08 -5.79 -12.58
CA GLY A 93 -4.91 -5.87 -14.03
C GLY A 93 -3.69 -5.09 -14.50
N SER A 94 -3.16 -5.48 -15.66
CA SER A 94 -1.90 -4.94 -16.21
C SER A 94 -1.93 -3.43 -16.48
N GLU A 95 -3.10 -2.82 -16.70
CA GLU A 95 -3.24 -1.38 -16.92
C GLU A 95 -3.24 -0.57 -15.62
N HIS A 96 -3.51 -1.21 -14.49
CA HIS A 96 -3.61 -0.60 -13.16
C HIS A 96 -2.47 -1.01 -12.24
N GLN A 97 -1.41 -1.61 -12.81
CA GLN A 97 -0.27 -2.13 -12.09
C GLN A 97 1.05 -1.77 -12.78
N ARG A 98 2.09 -1.46 -12.00
CA ARG A 98 3.46 -1.32 -12.51
C ARG A 98 4.51 -1.72 -11.46
N PRO A 99 5.73 -2.11 -11.86
CA PRO A 99 6.82 -2.33 -10.91
C PRO A 99 7.20 -1.03 -10.18
N MET A 100 7.58 -1.17 -8.91
CA MET A 100 8.20 -0.08 -8.15
C MET A 100 9.65 0.09 -8.57
N THR A 101 10.04 1.34 -8.77
CA THR A 101 11.44 1.70 -8.90
C THR A 101 12.16 1.53 -7.55
N PRO A 102 13.48 1.32 -7.54
CA PRO A 102 14.26 1.26 -6.29
C PRO A 102 14.17 2.53 -5.43
N GLY A 103 13.95 3.70 -6.05
CA GLY A 103 13.76 4.97 -5.34
C GLY A 103 12.42 5.02 -4.60
N GLU A 104 11.33 4.65 -5.29
CA GLU A 104 10.00 4.56 -4.69
C GLU A 104 9.96 3.56 -3.53
N LEU A 105 10.61 2.40 -3.68
CA LEU A 105 10.65 1.39 -2.61
C LEU A 105 11.37 1.94 -1.37
N ARG A 106 12.56 2.54 -1.53
CA ARG A 106 13.29 3.13 -0.39
C ARG A 106 12.50 4.23 0.29
N ALA A 107 11.82 5.07 -0.50
CA ALA A 107 10.99 6.15 0.03
C ALA A 107 9.78 5.59 0.79
N PHE A 108 9.14 4.55 0.26
CA PHE A 108 8.06 3.84 0.93
C PHE A 108 8.51 3.19 2.24
N GLU A 109 9.61 2.45 2.24
CA GLU A 109 10.19 1.83 3.44
C GLU A 109 10.48 2.89 4.51
N PHE A 110 11.08 4.01 4.11
CA PHE A 110 11.31 5.14 5.01
C PHE A 110 10.02 5.68 5.62
N VAL A 111 8.97 5.90 4.83
CA VAL A 111 7.66 6.33 5.38
C VAL A 111 7.07 5.28 6.30
N ASN A 112 7.13 4.00 5.92
CA ASN A 112 6.56 2.89 6.67
C ASN A 112 7.23 2.70 8.04
N GLU A 113 8.54 2.94 8.13
CA GLU A 113 9.29 2.91 9.38
C GLU A 113 9.07 4.15 10.27
N ASN A 114 8.62 5.26 9.68
CA ASN A 114 8.47 6.56 10.35
C ASN A 114 7.01 7.04 10.41
N ILE A 115 6.04 6.12 10.39
CA ILE A 115 4.62 6.45 10.56
C ILE A 115 4.42 7.10 11.94
N PRO A 116 3.89 8.33 12.03
CA PRO A 116 3.68 9.01 13.30
C PRO A 116 2.71 8.23 14.20
N ASP A 117 3.02 8.09 15.49
CA ASP A 117 2.14 7.38 16.43
C ASP A 117 0.75 8.04 16.51
N GLU A 118 0.63 9.35 16.21
CA GLU A 118 -0.63 10.09 16.22
C GLU A 118 -1.61 9.67 15.12
N ILE A 119 -1.15 9.07 14.02
CA ILE A 119 -2.04 8.55 12.97
C ILE A 119 -2.51 7.12 13.27
N VAL A 120 -1.95 6.47 14.28
CA VAL A 120 -2.30 5.09 14.68
C VAL A 120 -3.48 5.14 15.64
N ILE A 121 -4.70 4.93 15.14
CA ILE A 121 -5.93 4.97 15.95
C ILE A 121 -6.16 3.65 16.70
N ALA A 122 -5.71 2.52 16.14
CA ALA A 122 -5.81 1.21 16.76
C ALA A 122 -4.62 0.93 17.71
N PRO A 123 -4.82 0.36 18.91
CA PRO A 123 -3.71 -0.09 19.74
C PRO A 123 -2.85 -1.08 18.95
N LYS A 124 -1.51 -0.97 19.04
CA LYS A 124 -0.53 -1.88 18.40
C LYS A 124 -0.86 -3.35 18.72
N GLN A 125 -1.75 -3.97 17.95
CA GLN A 125 -1.88 -5.42 17.86
C GLN A 125 -1.20 -5.79 16.56
N ALA A 126 -0.10 -6.53 16.67
CA ALA A 126 0.56 -7.16 15.55
C ALA A 126 -0.49 -7.97 14.78
N ILE A 127 -0.76 -7.58 13.54
CA ILE A 127 -1.66 -8.34 12.68
C ILE A 127 -0.89 -9.58 12.24
N MET A 128 -1.17 -10.70 12.90
CA MET A 128 -1.02 -12.01 12.28
C MET A 128 -2.30 -12.24 11.48
N TRP A 129 -2.19 -12.17 10.16
CA TRP A 129 -3.28 -12.54 9.26
C TRP A 129 -3.57 -14.04 9.45
N GLN A 130 -4.84 -14.36 9.74
CA GLN A 130 -5.36 -15.73 9.83
C GLN A 130 -5.95 -16.16 8.49
#